data_AF-A0A7R9PRN3-F1
#
_entry.id   AF-A0A7R9PRN3-F1
#
_cell.length_a   1.000
_cell.length_b   1.000
_cell.length_c   1.000
_cell.angle_alpha   90.00
_cell.angle_beta   90.00
_cell.angle_gamma   90.00
#
_symmetry.space_group_name_H-M   'P 1'
#
loop_
_entity.id
_entity.type
_entity.pdbx_description
1 polymer ?
#
loop_
_entity_poly.entity_id
_entity_poly.type
_entity_poly.pdbx_seq_one_letter_code
_entity_poly.pdbx_strand_id
1 'polypeptide(L)'
;MLSETTEDGEIEVYVDKHLCEKPNEARGIWRNVIRINANAATLSNYEVLTLLQELRGSQKRTNNQSQLATITYETIKYLQDTPCNLQTPEMIHKFLKALEPYKLTKAEKLLLLNNPPKTPLEIQLIVEESEERFSDEQVEELLQLVQSCELIPNEAEPE
;
A
#
# COMPACT_ATOMS: atom_id res chain seq x y z
N MET A 1 1.52 -30.83 -17.27
CA MET A 1 1.51 -30.61 -15.82
C MET A 1 1.58 -31.96 -15.15
N LEU A 2 2.69 -32.27 -14.49
CA LEU A 2 2.77 -33.39 -13.57
C LEU A 2 2.51 -32.79 -12.19
N SER A 3 1.35 -33.07 -11.61
CA SER A 3 1.06 -32.78 -10.21
C SER A 3 1.20 -34.11 -9.47
N GLU A 4 2.19 -34.22 -8.60
CA GLU A 4 2.24 -35.29 -7.60
C GLU A 4 1.83 -34.69 -6.26
N THR A 5 0.89 -35.34 -5.61
CA THR A 5 0.48 -35.03 -4.23
C THR A 5 1.45 -35.75 -3.28
N THR A 6 2.22 -34.99 -2.51
CA THR A 6 2.94 -35.54 -1.35
C THR A 6 1.98 -35.73 -0.17
N GLU A 7 2.32 -36.67 0.72
CA GLU A 7 1.47 -37.20 1.80
C GLU A 7 1.00 -36.14 2.82
N ASP A 8 1.59 -34.94 2.79
CA ASP A 8 1.27 -33.83 3.70
C ASP A 8 0.21 -32.85 3.16
N GLY A 9 -0.33 -33.09 1.95
CA GLY A 9 -1.42 -32.30 1.39
C GLY A 9 -1.02 -30.91 0.88
N GLU A 10 0.27 -30.59 0.80
CA GLU A 10 0.75 -29.40 0.09
C GLU A 10 0.83 -29.67 -1.42
N ILE A 11 0.12 -28.83 -2.20
CA ILE A 11 0.22 -28.85 -3.66
C ILE A 11 1.42 -28.01 -4.06
N GLU A 12 2.58 -28.64 -4.32
CA GLU A 12 3.68 -27.98 -5.00
C GLU A 12 3.33 -27.78 -6.49
N VAL A 13 2.98 -26.55 -6.86
CA VAL A 13 2.82 -26.16 -8.26
C VAL A 13 4.13 -25.57 -8.77
N TYR A 14 4.83 -26.33 -9.62
CA TYR A 14 6.04 -25.85 -10.30
C TYR A 14 5.68 -24.77 -11.32
N VAL A 15 6.02 -23.51 -11.01
CA VAL A 15 6.01 -22.41 -11.99
C VAL A 15 7.22 -22.61 -12.89
N ASP A 16 6.97 -22.99 -14.15
CA ASP A 16 8.03 -23.09 -15.15
C ASP A 16 8.61 -21.68 -15.42
N LYS A 17 9.80 -21.42 -14.85
CA LYS A 17 10.54 -20.16 -15.00
C LYS A 17 10.76 -19.76 -16.46
N HIS A 18 10.77 -20.70 -17.41
CA HIS A 18 10.96 -20.39 -18.83
C HIS A 18 9.81 -19.58 -19.44
N LEU A 19 8.59 -19.67 -18.90
CA LEU A 19 7.42 -18.97 -19.48
C LEU A 19 7.39 -17.48 -19.13
N CYS A 20 8.09 -17.06 -18.07
CA CYS A 20 8.21 -15.64 -17.71
C CYS A 20 9.11 -14.86 -18.68
N GLU A 21 10.00 -15.55 -19.39
CA GLU A 21 11.03 -14.94 -20.25
C GLU A 21 10.58 -14.76 -21.71
N LYS A 22 9.47 -15.37 -22.14
CA LYS A 22 9.00 -15.34 -23.55
C LYS A 22 7.49 -15.11 -23.70
N PRO A 23 6.99 -13.88 -23.48
CA PRO A 23 5.56 -13.57 -23.48
C PRO A 23 4.84 -13.78 -24.82
N ASN A 24 5.58 -13.80 -25.95
CA ASN A 24 4.99 -13.89 -27.30
C ASN A 24 4.66 -15.32 -27.77
N GLU A 25 5.26 -16.35 -27.17
CA GLU A 25 4.97 -17.78 -27.46
C GLU A 25 3.73 -18.28 -26.70
N ALA A 26 3.26 -17.54 -25.70
CA ALA A 26 2.17 -17.96 -24.81
C ALA A 26 0.76 -17.68 -25.35
N ARG A 27 0.58 -17.17 -26.57
CA ARG A 27 -0.72 -16.68 -27.09
C ARG A 27 -1.88 -17.70 -27.08
N GLY A 28 -1.61 -19.01 -26.96
CA GLY A 28 -2.64 -20.06 -26.78
C GLY A 28 -2.79 -20.61 -25.36
N ILE A 29 -1.94 -20.20 -24.42
CA ILE A 29 -1.76 -20.84 -23.09
C ILE A 29 -2.44 -20.04 -21.97
N TRP A 30 -2.74 -18.76 -22.19
CA TRP A 30 -3.46 -17.88 -21.24
C TRP A 30 -4.90 -18.32 -20.91
N ARG A 31 -5.42 -19.40 -21.50
CA ARG A 31 -6.75 -19.94 -21.16
C ARG A 31 -6.86 -20.40 -19.71
N ASN A 32 -5.74 -20.63 -19.02
CA ASN A 32 -5.68 -21.03 -17.62
C ASN A 32 -4.76 -20.11 -16.80
N VAL A 33 -5.09 -18.81 -16.71
CA VAL A 33 -4.47 -17.94 -15.68
C VAL A 33 -5.07 -18.32 -14.33
N ILE A 34 -4.28 -18.95 -13.47
CA ILE A 34 -4.68 -19.32 -12.12
C ILE A 34 -4.06 -18.30 -11.15
N ARG A 35 -4.91 -17.66 -10.34
CA ARG A 35 -4.47 -16.75 -9.28
C ARG A 35 -3.89 -17.58 -8.13
N ILE A 36 -2.59 -17.48 -7.90
CA ILE A 36 -1.88 -18.27 -6.88
C ILE A 36 -2.18 -17.76 -5.47
N ASN A 37 -2.04 -16.44 -5.25
CA ASN A 37 -2.40 -15.79 -4.00
C ASN A 37 -3.21 -14.54 -4.32
N ALA A 38 -4.35 -14.41 -3.65
CA ALA A 38 -5.20 -13.25 -3.81
C ALA A 38 -4.62 -11.98 -3.20
N ASN A 39 -4.06 -12.09 -2.00
CA ASN A 39 -3.62 -10.98 -1.18
C ASN A 39 -2.17 -11.24 -0.76
N ALA A 40 -1.25 -11.09 -1.72
CA ALA A 40 0.17 -11.38 -1.50
C ALA A 40 0.86 -10.35 -0.59
N ALA A 41 0.42 -9.09 -0.64
CA ALA A 41 1.01 -8.00 0.12
C ALA A 41 0.02 -6.83 0.29
N THR A 42 0.31 -5.98 1.27
CA THR A 42 -0.32 -4.68 1.49
C THR A 42 0.67 -3.58 1.13
N LEU A 43 0.26 -2.61 0.33
CA LEU A 43 1.09 -1.48 -0.06
C LEU A 43 0.50 -0.18 0.48
N SER A 44 1.37 0.75 0.87
CA SER A 44 1.03 2.12 1.22
C SER A 44 0.76 2.97 -0.03
N ASN A 45 0.00 4.04 0.15
CA ASN A 45 -0.25 5.03 -0.90
C ASN A 45 1.04 5.62 -1.45
N TYR A 46 2.05 5.81 -0.59
CA TYR A 46 3.40 6.22 -0.98
C TYR A 46 4.05 5.22 -1.95
N GLU A 47 4.12 3.93 -1.58
CA GLU A 47 4.75 2.89 -2.44
C GLU A 47 4.03 2.78 -3.79
N VAL A 48 2.69 2.86 -3.78
CA VAL A 48 1.89 2.86 -5.00
C VAL A 48 2.22 4.08 -5.87
N LEU A 49 2.30 5.28 -5.28
CA LEU A 49 2.66 6.49 -6.01
C LEU A 49 4.04 6.39 -6.65
N THR A 50 5.06 5.98 -5.88
CA THR A 50 6.43 5.78 -6.37
C THR A 50 6.48 4.78 -7.52
N LEU A 51 5.83 3.62 -7.36
CA LEU A 51 5.78 2.59 -8.40
C LEU A 51 5.13 3.09 -9.69
N LEU A 52 4.00 3.79 -9.59
CA LEU A 52 3.30 4.32 -10.77
C LEU A 52 4.12 5.40 -11.49
N GLN A 53 4.88 6.22 -10.75
CA GLN A 53 5.80 7.20 -11.34
C GLN A 53 6.95 6.53 -12.10
N GLU A 54 7.56 5.48 -11.55
CA GLU A 54 8.61 4.69 -12.21
C GLU A 54 8.11 4.00 -13.49
N LEU A 55 6.90 3.42 -13.44
CA LEU A 55 6.28 2.76 -14.57
C LEU A 55 5.96 3.73 -15.71
N ARG A 56 5.55 4.97 -15.39
CA ARG A 56 5.35 6.02 -16.41
C ARG A 56 6.64 6.38 -17.14
N GLY A 57 7.78 6.40 -16.46
CA GLY A 57 9.08 6.64 -17.09
C GLY A 57 9.53 5.52 -18.02
N SER A 58 9.08 4.29 -17.76
CA SER A 58 9.53 3.06 -18.43
C SER A 58 8.62 2.60 -19.57
N GLN A 59 7.38 3.12 -19.69
CA GLN A 59 6.42 2.64 -20.68
C GLN A 59 6.75 3.09 -22.12
N LYS A 60 7.13 2.12 -22.97
CA LYS A 60 7.11 2.28 -24.42
C LYS A 60 5.65 2.36 -24.89
N ARG A 61 5.25 3.51 -25.45
CA ARG A 61 3.90 3.73 -25.98
C ARG A 61 3.56 2.69 -27.03
N THR A 62 2.69 1.75 -26.68
CA THR A 62 2.05 0.83 -27.64
C THR A 62 0.59 1.22 -27.77
N ASN A 63 0.03 1.20 -28.99
CA ASN A 63 -1.30 1.75 -29.30
C ASN A 63 -2.47 1.09 -28.55
N ASN A 64 -2.26 -0.01 -27.82
CA ASN A 64 -3.29 -0.75 -27.10
C ASN A 64 -3.35 -0.46 -25.59
N GLN A 65 -2.60 0.53 -25.08
CA GLN A 65 -2.52 0.83 -23.64
C GLN A 65 -3.35 2.05 -23.19
N SER A 66 -4.31 2.53 -23.99
CA SER A 66 -5.06 3.76 -23.67
C SER A 66 -5.78 3.71 -22.32
N GLN A 67 -6.43 2.59 -21.97
CA GLN A 67 -7.11 2.42 -20.69
C GLN A 67 -6.14 2.42 -19.50
N LEU A 68 -5.02 1.70 -19.62
CA LEU A 68 -3.99 1.67 -18.57
C LEU A 68 -3.35 3.04 -18.36
N ALA A 69 -3.13 3.80 -19.44
CA ALA A 69 -2.62 5.15 -19.36
C ALA A 69 -3.59 6.08 -18.61
N THR A 70 -4.90 5.98 -18.86
CA THR A 70 -5.93 6.74 -18.14
C THR A 70 -5.94 6.38 -16.65
N ILE A 71 -6.03 5.09 -16.31
CA ILE A 71 -6.06 4.64 -14.91
C ILE A 71 -4.80 5.09 -14.16
N THR A 72 -3.63 4.93 -14.78
CA THR A 72 -2.35 5.36 -14.19
C THR A 72 -2.34 6.87 -13.95
N TYR A 73 -2.78 7.65 -14.93
CA TYR A 73 -2.83 9.10 -14.82
C TYR A 73 -3.80 9.57 -13.72
N GLU A 74 -5.02 9.05 -13.70
CA GLU A 74 -6.03 9.41 -12.70
C GLU A 74 -5.60 9.00 -11.29
N THR A 75 -5.00 7.82 -11.13
CA THR A 75 -4.54 7.33 -9.83
C THR A 75 -3.38 8.16 -9.31
N ILE A 76 -2.38 8.48 -10.15
CA ILE A 76 -1.29 9.36 -9.74
C ILE A 76 -1.83 10.74 -9.38
N LYS A 77 -2.74 11.30 -10.19
CA LYS A 77 -3.34 12.59 -9.91
C LYS A 77 -4.02 12.60 -8.54
N TYR A 78 -4.85 11.60 -8.25
CA TYR A 78 -5.48 11.46 -6.94
C TYR A 78 -4.45 11.38 -5.81
N LEU A 79 -3.45 10.50 -5.92
CA LEU A 79 -2.44 10.30 -4.87
C LEU A 79 -1.56 11.54 -4.65
N GLN A 80 -1.28 12.32 -5.70
CA GLN A 80 -0.54 13.58 -5.60
C GLN A 80 -1.29 14.64 -4.77
N ASP A 81 -2.62 14.60 -4.77
CA ASP A 81 -3.48 15.50 -3.99
C ASP A 81 -3.62 15.03 -2.52
N THR A 82 -3.10 13.85 -2.16
CA THR A 82 -3.14 13.31 -0.79
C THR A 82 -1.82 13.58 -0.03
N PRO A 83 -1.82 13.47 1.33
CA PRO A 83 -0.61 13.70 2.13
C PRO A 83 0.57 12.80 1.79
N CYS A 84 0.35 11.65 1.13
CA CYS A 84 1.43 10.71 0.80
C CYS A 84 2.46 11.30 -0.18
N ASN A 85 2.12 12.32 -0.95
CA ASN A 85 3.04 12.99 -1.88
C ASN A 85 4.17 13.75 -1.16
N LEU A 86 3.98 14.11 0.11
CA LEU A 86 4.97 14.81 0.92
C LEU A 86 5.81 13.85 1.78
N GLN A 87 5.43 12.58 1.83
CA GLN A 87 6.10 11.58 2.67
C GLN A 87 7.43 11.15 2.02
N THR A 88 8.42 10.85 2.84
CA THR A 88 9.67 10.20 2.43
C THR A 88 9.83 8.85 3.13
N PRO A 89 10.68 7.93 2.62
CA PRO A 89 10.93 6.65 3.25
C PRO A 89 11.41 6.80 4.71
N GLU A 90 12.19 7.85 4.99
CA GLU A 90 12.71 8.15 6.33
C GLU A 90 11.58 8.56 7.27
N MET A 91 10.64 9.40 6.82
CA MET A 91 9.47 9.82 7.60
C MET A 91 8.58 8.61 7.93
N ILE A 92 8.34 7.76 6.93
CA ILE A 92 7.54 6.54 7.09
C ILE A 92 8.19 5.60 8.11
N HIS A 93 9.51 5.37 7.99
CA HIS A 93 10.24 4.52 8.92
C HIS A 93 10.24 5.07 10.34
N LYS A 94 10.48 6.39 10.51
CA LYS A 94 10.42 7.08 11.79
C LYS A 94 9.03 6.93 12.43
N PHE A 95 7.97 7.12 11.66
CA PHE A 95 6.60 7.00 12.12
C PHE A 95 6.26 5.57 12.54
N LEU A 96 6.56 4.57 11.70
CA LEU A 96 6.29 3.17 12.02
C LEU A 96 7.03 2.70 13.28
N LYS A 97 8.25 3.18 13.50
CA LYS A 97 9.02 2.93 14.71
C LYS A 97 8.40 3.60 15.94
N ALA A 98 7.94 4.84 15.80
CA ALA A 98 7.25 5.54 16.88
C ALA A 98 5.89 4.89 17.25
N LEU A 99 5.27 4.17 16.31
CA LEU A 99 4.05 3.39 16.54
C LEU A 99 4.28 2.02 17.19
N GLU A 100 5.52 1.56 17.40
CA GLU A 100 5.81 0.26 18.02
C GLU A 100 5.24 0.08 19.44
N PRO A 101 5.27 1.10 20.32
CA PRO A 101 4.71 0.99 21.68
C PRO A 101 3.18 0.83 21.68
N TYR A 102 2.52 1.31 20.62
CA TYR A 102 1.08 1.19 20.46
C TYR A 102 0.76 -0.17 19.86
N LYS A 103 -0.10 -0.94 20.52
CA LYS A 103 -0.54 -2.28 20.08
C LYS A 103 -1.51 -2.17 18.89
N LEU A 104 -1.04 -1.58 17.80
CA LEU A 104 -1.77 -1.39 16.54
C LEU A 104 -1.53 -2.58 15.60
N THR A 105 -2.58 -3.00 14.92
CA THR A 105 -2.50 -4.03 13.89
C THR A 105 -1.79 -3.49 12.64
N LYS A 106 -1.35 -4.38 11.75
CA LYS A 106 -0.71 -3.98 10.49
C LYS A 106 -1.64 -3.13 9.62
N ALA A 107 -2.93 -3.41 9.64
CA ALA A 107 -3.93 -2.66 8.88
C ALA A 107 -4.13 -1.26 9.46
N GLU A 108 -4.22 -1.12 10.78
CA GLU A 108 -4.35 0.18 11.47
C GLU A 108 -3.13 1.07 11.21
N LYS A 109 -1.91 0.52 11.32
CA LYS A 109 -0.68 1.25 10.99
C LYS A 109 -0.67 1.76 9.55
N LEU A 110 -1.14 0.92 8.62
CA LEU A 110 -1.24 1.29 7.21
C LEU A 110 -2.30 2.38 6.97
N LEU A 111 -3.45 2.29 7.65
CA LEU A 111 -4.51 3.29 7.59
C LEU A 111 -4.05 4.63 8.14
N LEU A 112 -3.40 4.65 9.31
CA LEU A 112 -2.81 5.86 9.90
C LEU A 112 -1.75 6.47 8.98
N LEU A 113 -0.95 5.65 8.30
CA LEU A 113 0.06 6.14 7.37
C LEU A 113 -0.56 6.76 6.10
N ASN A 114 -1.60 6.10 5.55
CA ASN A 114 -2.27 6.54 4.33
C ASN A 114 -3.18 7.76 4.57
N ASN A 115 -3.80 7.83 5.75
CA ASN A 115 -4.70 8.89 6.17
C ASN A 115 -4.28 9.34 7.59
N PRO A 116 -3.29 10.25 7.70
CA PRO A 116 -2.80 10.67 9.00
C PRO A 116 -3.89 11.45 9.75
N PRO A 117 -4.27 11.02 10.97
CA PRO A 117 -5.37 11.62 11.70
C PRO A 117 -5.01 13.03 12.19
N LYS A 118 -5.96 13.95 12.10
CA LYS A 118 -5.83 15.32 12.63
C LYS A 118 -6.61 15.54 13.92
N THR A 119 -7.59 14.67 14.18
CA THR A 119 -8.49 14.77 15.32
C THR A 119 -8.61 13.44 16.06
N PRO A 120 -8.92 13.44 17.37
CA PRO A 120 -9.17 12.21 18.12
C PRO A 120 -10.25 11.33 17.49
N LEU A 121 -11.29 11.94 16.93
CA LEU A 121 -12.38 11.24 16.25
C LEU A 121 -11.88 10.41 15.06
N GLU A 122 -10.92 10.91 14.29
CA GLU A 122 -10.34 10.15 13.18
C GLU A 122 -9.59 8.91 13.66
N ILE A 123 -8.94 8.97 14.83
CA ILE A 123 -8.30 7.79 15.43
C ILE A 123 -9.37 6.74 15.80
N GLN A 124 -10.50 7.15 16.36
CA GLN A 124 -11.61 6.24 16.67
C GLN A 124 -12.20 5.56 15.43
N LEU A 125 -12.16 6.24 14.28
CA LEU A 125 -12.61 5.67 13.01
C LEU A 125 -11.60 4.69 12.39
N ILE A 126 -10.31 4.84 12.69
CA ILE A 126 -9.23 3.99 12.16
C ILE A 126 -8.97 2.78 13.05
N VAL A 127 -9.04 2.95 14.37
CA VAL A 127 -8.71 1.93 15.37
C VAL A 127 -10.01 1.39 15.97
N GLU A 128 -10.24 0.09 15.83
CA GLU A 128 -11.38 -0.58 16.45
C GLU A 128 -11.28 -0.53 17.98
N GLU A 129 -12.41 -0.23 18.64
CA GLU A 129 -12.53 -0.15 20.11
C GLU A 129 -11.46 0.73 20.75
N SER A 130 -11.13 1.86 20.09
CA SER A 130 -10.02 2.73 20.50
C SER A 130 -10.17 3.27 21.93
N GLU A 131 -11.40 3.53 22.40
CA GLU A 131 -11.70 4.03 23.74
C GLU A 131 -11.37 3.02 24.85
N GLU A 132 -11.37 1.72 24.53
CA GLU A 132 -10.98 0.65 25.46
C GLU A 132 -9.47 0.36 25.39
N ARG A 133 -8.85 0.62 24.24
CA ARG A 133 -7.44 0.28 23.96
C ARG A 133 -6.45 1.39 24.31
N PHE A 134 -6.89 2.65 24.27
CA PHE A 134 -6.04 3.82 24.47
C PHE A 134 -6.66 4.78 25.48
N SER A 135 -5.81 5.38 26.32
CA SER A 135 -6.23 6.52 27.15
C SER A 135 -6.27 7.80 26.32
N ASP A 136 -6.98 8.82 26.81
CA ASP A 136 -7.04 10.14 26.17
C ASP A 136 -5.63 10.73 25.96
N GLU A 137 -4.70 10.49 26.90
CA GLU A 137 -3.31 10.92 26.76
C GLU A 137 -2.59 10.19 25.62
N GLN A 138 -2.83 8.89 25.44
CA GLN A 138 -2.22 8.12 24.35
C GLN A 138 -2.77 8.54 22.98
N VAL A 139 -4.05 8.92 22.91
CA VAL A 139 -4.65 9.45 21.69
C VAL A 139 -4.00 10.79 21.33
N GLU A 140 -3.80 11.66 22.31
CA GLU A 140 -3.11 12.94 22.10
C GLU A 140 -1.64 12.74 21.70
N GLU A 141 -0.92 11.80 22.33
CA GLU A 141 0.44 11.43 21.93
C GLU A 141 0.50 10.93 20.48
N LEU A 142 -0.47 10.13 20.03
CA LEU A 142 -0.56 9.68 18.63
C LEU A 142 -0.73 10.85 17.65
N LEU A 143 -1.57 11.83 17.99
CA LEU A 143 -1.75 13.04 17.16
C LEU A 143 -0.46 13.86 17.09
N GLN A 144 0.24 14.00 18.22
CA GLN A 144 1.55 14.66 18.26
C GLN A 144 2.61 13.89 17.46
N LEU A 145 2.56 12.56 17.45
CA LEU A 145 3.45 11.73 16.63
C LEU A 145 3.23 11.96 15.12
N VAL A 146 1.98 12.09 14.70
CA VAL A 146 1.64 12.39 13.30
C VAL A 146 2.21 13.75 12.88
N GLN A 147 2.07 14.78 13.72
CA GLN A 147 2.61 16.12 13.47
C GLN A 147 4.15 16.14 13.51
N SER A 148 4.78 15.51 14.50
CA SER A 148 6.24 15.49 14.66
C SER A 148 6.98 14.63 13.61
N CYS A 149 6.26 13.74 12.93
CA CYS A 149 6.76 13.01 11.77
C CYS A 149 6.45 13.73 10.45
N GLU A 150 5.85 14.94 10.51
CA GLU A 150 5.58 15.82 9.37
C GLU A 150 4.75 15.12 8.26
N LEU A 151 3.90 14.15 8.63
CA LEU A 151 3.11 13.37 7.67
C LEU A 151 1.98 14.16 7.00
N ILE A 152 1.66 15.33 7.55
CA ILE A 152 0.68 16.28 7.04
C ILE A 152 1.33 17.64 6.90
N PRO A 153 0.93 18.45 5.90
CA PRO A 153 1.34 19.84 5.84
C PRO A 153 0.88 20.54 7.12
N ASN A 154 1.73 21.41 7.69
CA ASN A 154 1.30 22.32 8.75
C ASN A 154 0.21 23.23 8.16
N GLU A 155 -1.04 22.99 8.54
CA GLU A 155 -2.11 23.95 8.29
C GLU A 155 -1.75 25.18 9.13
N ALA A 156 -1.26 26.24 8.47
CA ALA A 156 -1.21 27.54 9.10
C ALA A 156 -2.64 27.86 9.56
N GLU A 157 -2.81 28.10 10.86
CA GLU A 157 -4.09 28.52 11.42
C GLU A 157 -4.68 29.65 10.54
N PRO A 158 -5.94 29.56 10.09
CA PRO A 158 -6.58 30.72 9.50
C PRO A 158 -6.74 31.79 10.59
N GLU A 159 -6.15 32.97 10.35
CA GLU A 159 -6.35 34.19 11.16
C GLU A 159 -7.83 34.54 11.38
#